data_AF-A6IWP8-F1
#
_entry.id   AF-A6IWP8-F1
#
_cell.length_a   1.000
_cell.length_b   1.000
_cell.length_c   1.000
_cell.angle_alpha   90.00
_cell.angle_beta   90.00
_cell.angle_gamma   90.00
#
_symmetry.space_group_name_H-M   'P 1'
#
loop_
_entity.id
_entity.type
_entity.pdbx_description
1 polymer ?
#
loop_
_entity_poly.entity_id
_entity_poly.type
_entity_poly.pdbx_seq_one_letter_code
_entity_poly.pdbx_strand_id
1 'polypeptide(L)'
;MDTSNHSGSVLKLSQALGNITIVQKGEQDLISNGQQVLVCNQEGSSRRCGGQGDLLSGSLGVMAHWALRAGPEKTNGSSPLLVAAWGACTLTRECNHLAFQKYGRSTTTTDMIAEVGAAFSKLFTT
;
A
#
# COMPACT_ATOMS: atom_id res chain seq x y z
N MET A 1 17.85 -12.07 0.40
CA MET A 1 16.82 -13.09 0.08
C MET A 1 16.06 -12.58 -1.13
N ASP A 2 15.98 -13.37 -2.19
CA ASP A 2 15.66 -12.89 -3.54
C ASP A 2 14.21 -12.40 -3.71
N THR A 3 14.06 -11.11 -4.01
CA THR A 3 12.79 -10.48 -4.41
C THR A 3 12.15 -11.18 -5.61
N SER A 4 12.96 -11.76 -6.51
CA SER A 4 12.50 -12.52 -7.69
C SER A 4 11.66 -13.75 -7.31
N ASN A 5 12.01 -14.44 -6.22
CA ASN A 5 11.27 -15.62 -5.76
C ASN A 5 9.95 -15.24 -5.07
N HIS A 6 9.92 -14.08 -4.41
CA HIS A 6 8.74 -13.57 -3.72
C HIS A 6 7.68 -13.06 -4.72
N SER A 7 8.12 -12.39 -5.80
CA SER A 7 7.22 -11.98 -6.90
C SER A 7 6.53 -13.17 -7.57
N GLY A 8 7.25 -14.27 -7.82
CA GLY A 8 6.65 -15.49 -8.34
C GLY A 8 5.64 -16.12 -7.38
N SER A 9 5.90 -16.05 -6.07
CA SER A 9 5.05 -16.64 -5.04
C SER A 9 3.72 -15.88 -4.88
N VAL A 10 3.75 -14.54 -4.80
CA VAL A 10 2.52 -13.73 -4.67
C VAL A 10 1.63 -13.86 -5.92
N LEU A 11 2.22 -13.97 -7.10
CA LEU A 11 1.51 -14.16 -8.37
C LEU A 11 0.80 -15.51 -8.40
N LYS A 12 1.51 -16.60 -8.06
CA LYS A 12 0.91 -17.95 -7.98
C LYS A 12 -0.19 -18.03 -6.92
N LEU A 13 0.01 -17.36 -5.78
CA LEU A 13 -1.01 -17.32 -4.72
C LEU A 13 -2.29 -16.62 -5.20
N SER A 14 -2.15 -15.48 -5.89
CA SER A 14 -3.29 -14.78 -6.47
C SER A 14 -4.03 -15.65 -7.50
N GLN A 15 -3.30 -16.33 -8.39
CA GLN A 15 -3.89 -17.27 -9.36
C GLN A 15 -4.64 -18.42 -8.69
N ALA A 16 -4.05 -19.02 -7.65
CA ALA A 16 -4.66 -20.10 -6.89
C ALA A 16 -5.97 -19.68 -6.18
N LEU A 17 -6.10 -18.40 -5.85
CA LEU A 17 -7.29 -17.81 -5.23
C LEU A 17 -8.25 -17.18 -6.24
N GLY A 18 -8.09 -17.44 -7.55
CA GLY A 18 -9.00 -16.94 -8.58
C GLY A 18 -8.68 -15.53 -9.07
N ASN A 19 -7.40 -15.15 -9.12
CA ASN A 19 -6.91 -13.85 -9.59
C ASN A 19 -7.38 -12.65 -8.75
N ILE A 20 -7.51 -12.85 -7.43
CA ILE A 20 -7.79 -11.75 -6.50
C ILE A 20 -6.57 -10.84 -6.33
N THR A 21 -6.78 -9.56 -6.03
CA THR A 21 -5.66 -8.67 -5.68
C THR A 21 -5.13 -8.99 -4.28
N ILE A 22 -3.83 -9.29 -4.19
CA ILE A 22 -3.11 -9.59 -2.95
C ILE A 22 -2.05 -8.54 -2.71
N VAL A 23 -1.97 -8.06 -1.47
CA VAL A 23 -0.85 -7.24 -0.97
C VAL A 23 -0.01 -8.09 -0.02
N GLN A 24 1.17 -8.49 -0.46
CA GLN A 24 2.19 -9.11 0.39
C GLN A 24 3.06 -8.02 0.99
N LYS A 25 2.76 -7.65 2.25
CA LYS A 25 3.53 -6.66 3.00
C LYS A 25 4.95 -7.13 3.27
N GLY A 26 5.92 -6.22 3.23
CA GLY A 26 7.32 -6.58 3.44
C GLY A 26 8.23 -5.37 3.70
N GLU A 27 9.52 -5.56 3.41
CA GLU A 27 10.47 -4.45 3.24
C GLU A 27 10.03 -3.56 2.08
N GLN A 28 9.64 -4.20 0.98
CA GLN A 28 8.83 -3.65 -0.11
C GLN A 28 7.49 -4.38 -0.11
N ASP A 29 6.41 -3.70 -0.46
CA ASP A 29 5.11 -4.35 -0.56
C ASP A 29 4.93 -4.85 -2.00
N LEU A 30 4.65 -6.14 -2.17
CA LEU A 30 4.39 -6.75 -3.47
C LEU A 30 2.89 -6.89 -3.67
N ILE A 31 2.39 -6.47 -4.83
CA ILE A 31 0.97 -6.37 -5.11
C ILE A 31 0.67 -7.11 -6.40
N SER A 32 -0.17 -8.16 -6.35
CA SER A 32 -0.48 -8.95 -7.55
C SER A 32 -1.96 -9.25 -7.67
N ASN A 33 -2.46 -9.24 -8.92
CA ASN A 33 -3.78 -9.72 -9.31
C ASN A 33 -3.70 -11.05 -10.11
N GLY A 34 -2.55 -11.74 -10.05
CA GLY A 34 -2.34 -13.01 -10.74
C GLY A 34 -1.89 -12.88 -12.19
N GLN A 35 -1.84 -11.66 -12.74
CA GLN A 35 -1.34 -11.37 -14.09
C GLN A 35 -0.02 -10.60 -14.06
N GLN A 36 0.11 -9.67 -13.12
CA GLN A 36 1.30 -8.84 -12.94
C GLN A 36 1.62 -8.66 -11.45
N VAL A 37 2.82 -8.16 -11.16
CA VAL A 37 3.26 -7.81 -9.82
C VAL A 37 3.75 -6.37 -9.83
N LEU A 38 3.15 -5.53 -9.01
CA LEU A 38 3.64 -4.18 -8.71
C LEU A 38 4.45 -4.21 -7.41
N VAL A 39 5.44 -3.33 -7.34
CA VAL A 39 6.27 -3.15 -6.15
C VAL A 39 6.03 -1.75 -5.61
N CYS A 40 5.63 -1.66 -4.34
CA CYS A 40 5.65 -0.40 -3.60
C CYS A 40 6.94 -0.34 -2.79
N ASN A 41 7.85 0.52 -3.23
CA ASN A 41 9.13 0.81 -2.59
C ASN A 41 9.17 2.19 -1.93
N GLN A 42 8.00 2.81 -1.67
CA GLN A 42 7.91 4.06 -0.93
C GLN A 42 8.68 3.93 0.39
N GLU A 43 9.51 4.92 0.70
CA GLU A 43 10.25 4.93 1.94
C GLU A 43 9.29 4.95 3.12
N GLY A 44 9.50 4.04 4.07
CA GLY A 44 8.76 4.00 5.33
C GLY A 44 9.68 4.42 6.47
N SER A 45 9.66 3.65 7.55
CA SER A 45 10.63 3.78 8.64
C SER A 45 11.08 2.43 9.18
N SER A 46 12.10 2.46 10.03
CA SER A 46 12.56 1.29 10.78
C SER A 46 11.69 0.94 11.99
N ARG A 47 10.49 1.54 12.13
CA ARG A 47 9.59 1.31 13.27
C ARG A 47 8.35 0.52 12.87
N ARG A 48 8.18 -0.63 13.53
CA ARG A 48 6.95 -1.44 13.46
C ARG A 48 6.10 -1.27 14.72
N CYS A 49 5.16 -0.32 14.71
CA CYS A 49 4.14 -0.23 15.76
C CYS A 49 2.94 -1.14 15.45
N GLY A 50 2.21 -1.57 16.48
CA GLY A 50 0.96 -2.31 16.33
C GLY A 50 -0.16 -1.38 15.88
N GLY A 51 -0.98 -1.82 14.91
CA GLY A 51 -2.07 -1.04 14.31
C GLY A 51 -1.81 -0.55 12.88
N GLN A 52 -0.57 -0.65 12.37
CA GLN A 52 -0.25 -0.19 11.00
C GLN A 52 -1.02 -0.93 9.91
N GLY A 53 -1.35 -2.20 10.14
CA GLY A 53 -2.17 -2.98 9.22
C GLY A 53 -3.58 -2.43 9.08
N ASP A 54 -4.14 -1.87 10.16
CA ASP A 54 -5.49 -1.30 10.19
C ASP A 54 -5.54 0.00 9.37
N LEU A 55 -4.50 0.84 9.51
CA LEU A 55 -4.33 2.03 8.67
C LEU A 55 -4.30 1.64 7.19
N LEU A 56 -3.49 0.64 6.82
CA LEU A 56 -3.41 0.15 5.45
C LEU A 56 -4.76 -0.37 4.95
N SER A 57 -5.46 -1.22 5.71
CA SER A 57 -6.75 -1.77 5.28
C SER A 57 -7.83 -0.70 5.16
N GLY A 58 -7.82 0.30 6.05
CA GLY A 58 -8.74 1.44 5.98
C GLY A 58 -8.50 2.29 4.73
N SER A 59 -7.25 2.67 4.48
CA SER A 59 -6.87 3.41 3.26
C SER A 59 -7.17 2.60 1.99
N LEU A 60 -6.91 1.29 2.01
CA LEU A 60 -7.19 0.39 0.89
C LEU A 60 -8.68 0.37 0.53
N GLY A 61 -9.57 0.28 1.51
CA GLY A 61 -11.02 0.29 1.28
C GLY A 61 -11.49 1.57 0.59
N VAL A 62 -11.02 2.73 1.07
CA VAL A 62 -11.36 4.04 0.47
C VAL A 62 -10.83 4.15 -0.95
N MET A 63 -9.55 3.82 -1.17
CA MET A 63 -8.94 3.90 -2.49
C MET A 63 -9.53 2.91 -3.48
N ALA A 64 -9.89 1.70 -3.05
CA ALA A 64 -10.56 0.71 -3.89
C ALA A 64 -11.93 1.23 -4.34
N HIS A 65 -12.71 1.79 -3.42
CA HIS A 65 -13.99 2.43 -3.75
C HIS A 65 -13.83 3.55 -4.79
N TRP A 66 -12.86 4.46 -4.58
CA TRP A 66 -12.61 5.54 -5.52
C TRP A 66 -12.13 5.04 -6.89
N ALA A 67 -11.20 4.09 -6.92
CA ALA A 67 -10.66 3.55 -8.17
C ALA A 67 -11.74 2.80 -8.98
N LEU A 68 -12.58 1.99 -8.33
CA LEU A 68 -13.68 1.28 -8.98
C LEU A 68 -14.74 2.26 -9.51
N ARG A 69 -15.03 3.35 -8.78
CA ARG A 69 -15.95 4.40 -9.23
C ARG A 69 -15.42 5.25 -10.37
N ALA A 70 -14.12 5.51 -10.40
CA ALA A 70 -13.48 6.33 -11.43
C ALA A 70 -13.46 5.61 -12.79
N GLY A 71 -13.50 4.28 -12.79
CA GLY A 71 -13.49 3.46 -13.98
C GLY A 71 -12.10 3.40 -14.66
N PRO A 72 -11.96 2.52 -15.67
CA PRO A 72 -10.66 2.23 -16.30
C PRO A 72 -10.04 3.41 -17.06
N GLU A 73 -10.84 4.39 -17.48
CA GLU A 73 -10.36 5.59 -18.17
C GLU A 73 -9.46 6.45 -17.27
N LYS A 74 -9.74 6.45 -15.96
CA LYS A 74 -8.98 7.22 -14.97
C LYS A 74 -7.78 6.47 -14.41
N THR A 75 -7.65 5.18 -14.70
CA THR A 75 -6.52 4.34 -14.28
C THR A 75 -5.52 4.08 -15.41
N ASN A 76 -5.65 4.78 -16.55
CA ASN A 76 -4.83 4.58 -17.75
C ASN A 76 -4.79 3.11 -18.19
N GLY A 77 -5.92 2.41 -18.10
CA GLY A 77 -6.03 0.98 -18.43
C GLY A 77 -5.43 0.03 -17.38
N SER A 78 -4.86 0.53 -16.28
CA SER A 78 -4.40 -0.30 -15.17
C SER A 78 -5.58 -0.86 -14.36
N SER A 79 -5.41 -2.01 -13.73
CA SER A 79 -6.43 -2.58 -12.85
C SER A 79 -6.73 -1.60 -11.69
N PRO A 80 -7.99 -1.17 -11.49
CA PRO A 80 -8.35 -0.25 -10.40
C PRO A 80 -7.93 -0.73 -9.02
N LEU A 81 -8.03 -2.04 -8.77
CA LEU A 81 -7.64 -2.63 -7.48
C LEU A 81 -6.13 -2.66 -7.27
N LEU A 82 -5.34 -2.82 -8.34
CA LEU A 82 -3.88 -2.72 -8.24
C LEU A 82 -3.45 -1.29 -7.93
N VAL A 83 -4.04 -0.29 -8.61
CA VAL A 83 -3.77 1.12 -8.36
C VAL A 83 -4.16 1.52 -6.94
N ALA A 84 -5.35 1.09 -6.49
CA ALA A 84 -5.81 1.32 -5.12
C ALA A 84 -4.88 0.69 -4.07
N ALA A 85 -4.47 -0.56 -4.29
CA ALA A 85 -3.55 -1.25 -3.40
C ALA A 85 -2.19 -0.56 -3.32
N TRP A 86 -1.65 -0.13 -4.47
CA TRP A 86 -0.38 0.58 -4.50
C TRP A 86 -0.48 1.92 -3.79
N GLY A 87 -1.53 2.71 -4.05
CA GLY A 87 -1.78 3.97 -3.37
C GLY A 87 -1.89 3.82 -1.84
N ALA A 88 -2.57 2.76 -1.37
CA ALA A 88 -2.76 2.53 0.06
C ALA A 88 -1.46 2.14 0.76
N CYS A 89 -0.62 1.32 0.09
CA CYS A 89 0.72 0.99 0.58
C CYS A 89 1.59 2.24 0.68
N THR A 90 1.63 3.04 -0.39
CA THR A 90 2.39 4.30 -0.45
C THR A 90 1.95 5.26 0.65
N LEU A 91 0.63 5.47 0.83
CA LEU A 91 0.09 6.33 1.89
C LEU A 91 0.49 5.86 3.29
N THR A 92 0.32 4.56 3.57
CA THR A 92 0.65 3.98 4.88
C THR A 92 2.14 4.13 5.20
N ARG A 93 3.00 3.90 4.20
CA ARG A 93 4.46 4.05 4.32
C ARG A 93 4.85 5.50 4.58
N GLU A 94 4.24 6.44 3.86
CA GLU A 94 4.49 7.86 4.06
C GLU A 94 4.02 8.34 5.44
N CYS A 95 2.85 7.89 5.92
CA CYS A 95 2.41 8.18 7.29
C CYS A 95 3.39 7.66 8.33
N ASN A 96 3.94 6.46 8.11
CA ASN A 96 4.96 5.87 8.97
C ASN A 96 6.27 6.66 8.94
N HIS A 97 6.70 7.09 7.75
CA HIS A 97 7.90 7.91 7.56
C HIS A 97 7.80 9.25 8.30
N LEU A 98 6.72 10.01 8.06
CA LEU A 98 6.48 11.31 8.69
C LEU A 98 6.36 11.20 10.21
N ALA A 99 5.62 10.22 10.72
CA ALA A 99 5.48 10.02 12.17
C ALA A 99 6.81 9.59 12.80
N PHE A 100 7.61 8.77 12.10
CA PHE A 100 8.93 8.38 12.60
C PHE A 100 9.93 9.55 12.61
N GLN A 101 9.87 10.45 11.65
CA GLN A 101 10.72 11.67 11.68
C GLN A 101 10.45 12.52 12.92
N LYS A 102 9.21 12.56 13.42
CA LYS A 102 8.81 13.35 14.58
C LYS A 102 9.05 12.64 15.92
N TYR A 103 8.75 11.34 15.99
CA TYR A 103 8.71 10.60 17.26
C TYR A 103 9.78 9.50 17.36
N GLY A 104 10.47 9.18 16.27
CA GLY A 104 11.52 8.16 16.24
C GLY A 104 11.04 6.82 16.81
N ARG A 105 11.73 6.30 17.82
CA ARG A 105 11.40 4.98 18.38
C ARG A 105 10.09 4.97 19.19
N SER A 106 9.59 6.11 19.64
CA SER A 106 8.32 6.20 20.38
C SER A 106 7.09 6.23 19.47
N THR A 107 7.24 6.28 18.14
CA THR A 107 6.09 6.29 17.21
C THR A 107 5.13 5.13 17.47
N THR A 108 3.84 5.49 17.54
CA THR A 108 2.67 4.63 17.65
C THR A 108 1.80 4.76 16.39
N THR A 109 0.77 3.94 16.24
CA THR A 109 -0.17 4.08 15.10
C THR A 109 -1.03 5.33 15.22
N THR A 110 -1.32 5.82 16.42
CA THR A 110 -2.03 7.10 16.61
C THR A 110 -1.26 8.26 15.98
N ASP A 111 0.06 8.27 16.14
CA ASP A 111 0.93 9.27 15.51
C ASP A 111 0.87 9.16 13.98
N MET A 112 0.87 7.94 13.43
CA MET A 112 0.71 7.73 11.99
C MET A 112 -0.65 8.20 11.46
N ILE A 113 -1.73 8.00 12.22
CA ILE A 113 -3.08 8.47 11.86
C ILE A 113 -3.11 9.99 11.76
N ALA A 114 -2.40 10.70 12.64
CA ALA A 114 -2.31 12.17 12.59
C ALA A 114 -1.61 12.67 11.31
N GLU A 115 -0.75 11.86 10.70
CA GLU A 115 -0.05 12.22 9.45
C GLU A 115 -0.85 11.94 8.17
N VAL A 116 -2.02 11.29 8.24
CA VAL A 116 -2.78 10.87 7.04
C VAL A 116 -3.09 12.04 6.12
N GLY A 117 -3.53 13.18 6.66
CA GLY A 117 -3.82 14.36 5.86
C GLY A 117 -2.58 14.90 5.13
N ALA A 118 -1.47 15.08 5.87
CA ALA A 118 -0.22 15.60 5.31
C ALA A 118 0.38 14.65 4.27
N ALA A 119 0.40 13.34 4.56
CA ALA A 119 0.87 12.31 3.64
C ALA A 119 0.00 12.27 2.36
N PHE A 120 -1.32 12.33 2.51
CA PHE A 120 -2.23 12.32 1.37
C PHE A 120 -2.02 13.53 0.47
N SER A 121 -1.97 14.75 1.03
CA SER A 121 -1.71 15.97 0.27
C SER A 121 -0.35 15.96 -0.44
N LYS A 122 0.68 15.37 0.18
CA LYS A 122 2.01 15.22 -0.42
C LYS A 122 2.00 14.25 -1.60
N LEU A 123 1.27 13.15 -1.50
CA LEU A 123 1.30 12.06 -2.48
C LEU A 123 0.31 12.22 -3.63
N PHE A 124 -0.87 12.77 -3.36
CA PHE A 124 -2.03 12.73 -4.26
C PHE A 124 -2.61 14.13 -4.51
N THR A 125 -1.74 15.10 -4.82
CA THR A 125 -2.14 16.47 -5.10
C THR A 125 -3.27 16.52 -6.15
N THR A 126 -4.32 17.26 -5.80
CA THR A 126 -5.37 17.75 -6.71
C THR A 126 -4.87 18.82 -7.64
#